data_AF-A0A8C5NE33-F1
#
_entry.id   AF-A0A8C5NE33-F1
#
_cell.length_a   1.000
_cell.length_b   1.000
_cell.length_c   1.000
_cell.angle_alpha   90.00
_cell.angle_beta   90.00
_cell.angle_gamma   90.00
#
_symmetry.space_group_name_H-M   'P 1'
#
loop_
_entity.id
_entity.type
_entity.pdbx_description
1 polymer ?
#
loop_
_entity_poly.entity_id
_entity_poly.type
_entity_poly.pdbx_seq_one_letter_code
_entity_poly.pdbx_strand_id
1 'polypeptide(L)'
;LFPDFVAVRVQDPRVQNEGSWNSYVDYKIFLHTNSRAFTAKTSCVRRRYSEFVWLRKMMQKNAGLAPVPELPGKSFFFFNNDNFLESRRKGLQLFLQKVLHTTVCLSDSQLHLFLQTQLPIGHIQDCVQGLTPYTVTDAILTYASSNRGFAQAQEEESVTEHSLTFFYESMERYERLEFQTKVCVSQRGQRLLSCDLQL
;
A
#
# COMPACT_ATOMS: atom_id res chain seq x y z
N LEU A 1 0.69 4.45 -32.39
CA LEU A 1 -0.17 4.60 -31.18
C LEU A 1 0.29 3.57 -30.18
N PHE A 2 0.62 3.97 -28.95
CA PHE A 2 1.00 3.03 -27.89
C PHE A 2 -0.22 2.17 -27.52
N PRO A 3 -0.04 0.86 -27.24
CA PRO A 3 -1.15 0.00 -26.81
C PRO A 3 -1.72 0.47 -25.47
N ASP A 4 -3.02 0.21 -25.29
CA ASP A 4 -3.66 0.42 -23.99
C ASP A 4 -3.07 -0.57 -22.96
N PHE A 5 -2.78 -0.10 -21.76
CA PHE A 5 -2.26 -0.89 -20.65
C PHE A 5 -3.02 -0.54 -19.36
N VAL A 6 -3.15 -1.54 -18.49
CA VAL A 6 -3.67 -1.38 -17.12
C VAL A 6 -2.71 -2.12 -16.18
N ALA A 7 -1.93 -1.38 -15.40
CA ALA A 7 -1.02 -1.91 -14.41
C ALA A 7 -1.64 -1.77 -13.02
N VAL A 8 -1.73 -2.88 -12.28
CA VAL A 8 -2.22 -2.90 -10.89
C VAL A 8 -1.20 -3.59 -9.98
N ARG A 9 -1.03 -3.06 -8.77
CA ARG A 9 -0.15 -3.58 -7.73
C ARG A 9 -0.89 -3.62 -6.38
N VAL A 10 -0.96 -4.78 -5.75
CA VAL A 10 -1.44 -4.97 -4.38
C VAL A 10 -0.23 -5.15 -3.48
N GLN A 11 -0.04 -4.25 -2.52
CA GLN A 11 1.21 -4.10 -1.76
C GLN A 11 0.92 -3.75 -0.30
N ASP A 12 2.00 -3.69 0.49
CA ASP A 12 2.03 -3.03 1.80
C ASP A 12 0.83 -3.40 2.70
N PRO A 13 0.73 -4.67 3.13
CA PRO A 13 -0.30 -5.07 4.09
C PRO A 13 -0.08 -4.34 5.42
N ARG A 14 -1.12 -3.70 5.97
CA ARG A 14 -1.02 -2.98 7.25
C ARG A 14 -2.17 -3.30 8.19
N VAL A 15 -1.84 -3.38 9.49
CA VAL A 15 -2.83 -3.46 10.56
C VAL A 15 -3.40 -2.07 10.79
N GLN A 16 -4.72 -1.96 10.69
CA GLN A 16 -5.49 -0.77 11.02
C GLN A 16 -6.10 -0.94 12.41
N ASN A 17 -6.23 0.16 13.15
CA ASN A 17 -6.79 0.19 14.51
C ASN A 17 -6.17 -0.86 15.45
N GLU A 18 -4.84 -0.98 15.45
CA GLU A 18 -4.14 -1.94 16.29
C GLU A 18 -4.51 -1.77 17.77
N GLY A 19 -4.76 -2.88 18.46
CA GLY A 19 -5.20 -2.88 19.86
C GLY A 19 -6.69 -2.59 20.10
N SER A 20 -7.47 -2.31 19.04
CA SER A 20 -8.93 -2.10 19.14
C SER A 20 -9.72 -3.35 18.72
N TRP A 21 -10.96 -3.47 19.22
CA TRP A 21 -11.93 -4.52 18.82
C TRP A 21 -12.26 -4.50 17.33
N ASN A 22 -12.03 -3.38 16.65
CA ASN A 22 -12.25 -3.19 15.22
C ASN A 22 -10.95 -3.23 14.41
N SER A 23 -9.90 -3.91 14.91
CA SER A 23 -8.65 -4.10 14.17
C SER A 23 -8.86 -4.97 12.92
N TYR A 24 -8.18 -4.61 11.82
CA TYR A 24 -8.19 -5.39 10.57
C TYR A 24 -6.92 -5.14 9.76
N VAL A 25 -6.65 -6.02 8.78
CA VAL A 25 -5.58 -5.81 7.81
C VAL A 25 -6.14 -5.31 6.48
N ASP A 26 -5.56 -4.24 5.96
CA ASP A 26 -5.81 -3.72 4.62
C ASP A 26 -4.57 -3.82 3.73
N TYR A 27 -4.77 -3.62 2.43
CA TYR A 27 -3.75 -3.70 1.40
C TYR A 27 -3.79 -2.43 0.57
N LYS A 28 -2.61 -1.88 0.27
CA LYS A 28 -2.46 -0.79 -0.71
C LYS A 28 -2.72 -1.34 -2.11
N ILE A 29 -3.54 -0.65 -2.88
CA ILE A 29 -3.77 -0.93 -4.30
C ILE A 29 -3.30 0.30 -5.08
N PHE A 30 -2.27 0.12 -5.88
CA PHE A 30 -1.80 1.11 -6.84
C PHE A 30 -2.23 0.71 -8.25
N LEU A 31 -2.82 1.66 -8.97
CA LEU A 31 -3.26 1.50 -10.35
C LEU A 31 -2.62 2.59 -11.22
N HIS A 32 -2.10 2.20 -12.38
CA HIS A 32 -1.59 3.09 -13.41
C HIS A 32 -2.02 2.58 -14.79
N THR A 33 -2.61 3.45 -15.60
CA THR A 33 -3.24 3.04 -16.86
C THR A 33 -3.29 4.21 -17.84
N ASN A 34 -3.23 3.93 -19.14
CA ASN A 34 -3.61 4.86 -20.20
C ASN A 34 -5.03 4.59 -20.74
N SER A 35 -5.63 3.45 -20.39
CA SER A 35 -6.94 3.01 -20.91
C SER A 35 -8.04 4.03 -20.65
N ARG A 36 -8.92 4.19 -21.64
CA ARG A 36 -10.10 5.08 -21.56
C ARG A 36 -11.22 4.55 -20.67
N ALA A 37 -11.16 3.28 -20.25
CA ALA A 37 -12.10 2.72 -19.30
C ALA A 37 -12.01 3.39 -17.91
N PHE A 38 -10.87 4.01 -17.59
CA PHE A 38 -10.61 4.60 -16.27
C PHE A 38 -10.66 6.12 -16.30
N THR A 39 -11.33 6.70 -15.30
CA THR A 39 -11.44 8.16 -15.10
C THR A 39 -10.10 8.77 -14.71
N ALA A 40 -9.48 8.30 -13.62
CA ALA A 40 -8.13 8.70 -13.23
C ALA A 40 -7.09 7.75 -13.84
N LYS A 41 -5.98 8.30 -14.36
CA LYS A 41 -4.87 7.51 -14.94
C LYS A 41 -3.99 6.85 -13.90
N THR A 42 -3.98 7.40 -12.70
CA THR A 42 -3.31 6.84 -11.53
C THR A 42 -4.25 6.89 -10.34
N SER A 43 -4.26 5.85 -9.52
CA SER A 43 -4.89 5.89 -8.20
C SER A 43 -4.12 5.04 -7.20
N CYS A 44 -4.20 5.44 -5.94
CA CYS A 44 -3.73 4.65 -4.81
C CYS A 44 -4.85 4.65 -3.78
N VAL A 45 -5.28 3.47 -3.34
CA VAL A 45 -6.34 3.26 -2.35
C VAL A 45 -5.92 2.16 -1.38
N ARG A 46 -6.59 2.06 -0.22
CA ARG A 46 -6.41 0.91 0.69
C ARG A 46 -7.72 0.15 0.86
N ARG A 47 -7.68 -1.18 0.73
CA ARG A 47 -8.86 -2.04 0.85
C ARG A 47 -8.55 -3.29 1.66
N ARG A 48 -9.48 -3.68 2.53
CA ARG A 48 -9.38 -4.93 3.31
C ARG A 48 -10.02 -6.11 2.58
N TYR A 49 -9.61 -7.32 2.95
CA TYR A 49 -10.06 -8.56 2.29
C TYR A 49 -11.59 -8.71 2.21
N SER A 50 -12.33 -8.33 3.26
CA SER A 50 -13.80 -8.42 3.24
C SER A 50 -14.46 -7.50 2.22
N GLU A 51 -13.82 -6.39 1.84
CA GLU A 51 -14.30 -5.53 0.75
C GLU A 51 -14.07 -6.17 -0.62
N PHE A 52 -12.97 -6.90 -0.81
CA PHE A 52 -12.77 -7.71 -2.02
C PHE A 52 -13.83 -8.81 -2.15
N VAL A 53 -14.21 -9.45 -1.04
CA VAL A 53 -15.30 -10.44 -1.00
C VAL A 53 -16.62 -9.82 -1.45
N TRP A 54 -16.92 -8.60 -0.97
CA TRP A 54 -18.08 -7.85 -1.42
C TRP A 54 -18.01 -7.52 -2.92
N LEU A 55 -16.87 -6.99 -3.39
CA LEU A 55 -16.67 -6.64 -4.80
C LEU A 55 -16.92 -7.86 -5.70
N ARG A 56 -16.28 -8.99 -5.40
CA ARG A 56 -16.48 -10.24 -6.15
C ARG A 56 -17.95 -10.64 -6.20
N LYS A 57 -18.65 -10.59 -5.07
CA LYS A 57 -20.08 -10.93 -5.00
C LYS A 57 -20.93 -10.02 -5.89
N MET A 58 -20.64 -8.73 -5.94
CA MET A 58 -21.36 -7.78 -6.79
C MET A 58 -21.04 -8.03 -8.27
N MET A 59 -19.77 -8.23 -8.60
CA MET A 59 -19.36 -8.58 -9.96
C MET A 59 -20.02 -9.87 -10.45
N GLN A 60 -20.14 -10.90 -9.61
CA GLN A 60 -20.85 -12.14 -9.98
C GLN A 60 -22.32 -11.92 -10.31
N LYS A 61 -22.98 -10.96 -9.65
CA LYS A 61 -24.37 -10.60 -9.97
C LYS A 61 -24.48 -9.86 -11.29
N ASN A 62 -23.50 -9.03 -11.60
CA ASN A 62 -23.53 -8.12 -12.75
C ASN A 62 -22.93 -8.74 -14.03
N ALA A 63 -22.04 -9.71 -13.92
CA ALA A 63 -21.28 -10.28 -15.03
C ALA A 63 -22.05 -11.33 -15.86
N GLY A 64 -23.29 -11.66 -15.49
CA GLY A 64 -24.10 -12.67 -16.18
C GLY A 64 -23.43 -14.05 -16.13
N LEU A 65 -23.08 -14.60 -17.30
CA LEU A 65 -22.39 -15.90 -17.44
C LEU A 65 -20.86 -15.80 -17.44
N ALA A 66 -20.29 -14.60 -17.43
CA ALA A 66 -18.84 -14.44 -17.49
C ALA A 66 -18.19 -14.90 -16.16
N PRO A 67 -17.13 -15.72 -16.20
CA PRO A 67 -16.51 -16.24 -15.00
C PRO A 67 -15.79 -15.14 -14.23
N VAL A 68 -16.20 -14.90 -12.99
CA VAL A 68 -15.52 -13.95 -12.09
C VAL A 68 -14.38 -14.67 -11.35
N PRO A 69 -13.13 -14.15 -11.42
CA PRO A 69 -11.98 -14.76 -10.78
C PRO A 69 -12.20 -15.08 -9.30
N GLU A 70 -11.66 -16.20 -8.84
CA GLU A 70 -11.71 -16.59 -7.42
C GLU A 70 -10.79 -15.69 -6.57
N LEU A 71 -11.21 -15.45 -5.33
CA LEU A 71 -10.37 -14.81 -4.32
C LEU A 71 -9.47 -15.85 -3.63
N PRO A 72 -8.32 -15.45 -3.06
CA PRO A 72 -7.56 -16.34 -2.20
C PRO A 72 -8.43 -16.85 -1.05
N GLY A 73 -8.27 -18.12 -0.69
CA GLY A 73 -9.07 -18.75 0.35
C GLY A 73 -9.07 -17.96 1.67
N LYS A 74 -10.20 -18.00 2.38
CA LYS A 74 -10.25 -17.58 3.77
C LYS A 74 -9.39 -18.57 4.56
N SER A 75 -8.19 -18.18 5.00
CA SER A 75 -7.39 -19.12 5.79
C SER A 75 -8.08 -19.39 7.12
N PHE A 76 -8.19 -20.67 7.45
CA PHE A 76 -8.61 -21.17 8.77
C PHE A 76 -7.40 -21.53 9.65
N PHE A 77 -6.18 -21.44 9.10
CA PHE A 77 -4.96 -21.92 9.74
C PHE A 77 -3.93 -20.78 9.82
N PHE A 78 -3.69 -20.30 11.04
CA PHE A 78 -2.79 -19.20 11.37
C PHE A 78 -1.34 -19.68 11.60
N PHE A 79 -0.85 -20.68 10.85
CA PHE A 79 0.46 -21.28 11.14
C PHE A 79 1.65 -20.33 10.94
N ASN A 80 1.50 -19.24 10.18
CA ASN A 80 2.41 -18.09 10.21
C ASN A 80 1.70 -16.85 9.63
N ASN A 81 1.61 -15.76 10.41
CA ASN A 81 0.86 -14.55 10.04
C ASN A 81 1.43 -13.92 8.75
N ASP A 82 2.75 -13.81 8.64
CA ASP A 82 3.40 -13.16 7.51
C ASP A 82 3.23 -13.94 6.19
N ASN A 83 3.43 -15.25 6.22
CA ASN A 83 3.22 -16.12 5.05
C ASN A 83 1.75 -16.07 4.59
N PHE A 84 0.82 -16.00 5.54
CA PHE A 84 -0.60 -15.88 5.22
C PHE A 84 -0.94 -14.53 4.59
N LEU A 85 -0.45 -13.42 5.15
CA LEU A 85 -0.65 -12.08 4.60
C LEU A 85 -0.06 -11.95 3.20
N GLU A 86 1.15 -12.48 2.98
CA GLU A 86 1.79 -12.45 1.66
C GLU A 86 1.07 -13.34 0.64
N SER A 87 0.64 -14.55 1.03
CA SER A 87 -0.17 -15.42 0.18
C SER A 87 -1.50 -14.76 -0.21
N ARG A 88 -2.17 -14.11 0.75
CA ARG A 88 -3.38 -13.35 0.49
C ARG A 88 -3.11 -12.16 -0.44
N ARG A 89 -2.06 -11.37 -0.20
CA ARG A 89 -1.65 -10.26 -1.08
C ARG A 89 -1.43 -10.73 -2.53
N LYS A 90 -0.70 -11.84 -2.73
CA LYS A 90 -0.50 -12.47 -4.06
C LYS A 90 -1.83 -12.90 -4.69
N GLY A 91 -2.74 -13.49 -3.92
CA GLY A 91 -4.06 -13.87 -4.43
C GLY A 91 -4.91 -12.67 -4.82
N LEU A 92 -4.89 -11.59 -4.04
CA LEU A 92 -5.58 -10.34 -4.35
C LEU A 92 -4.99 -9.66 -5.60
N GLN A 93 -3.67 -9.70 -5.76
CA GLN A 93 -2.97 -9.25 -6.97
C GLN A 93 -3.47 -10.01 -8.21
N LEU A 94 -3.48 -11.34 -8.16
CA LEU A 94 -3.93 -12.19 -9.26
C LEU A 94 -5.42 -11.98 -9.57
N PHE A 95 -6.25 -11.82 -8.54
CA PHE A 95 -7.67 -11.50 -8.68
C PHE A 95 -7.86 -10.20 -9.48
N LEU A 96 -7.22 -9.10 -9.07
CA LEU A 96 -7.33 -7.82 -9.77
C LEU A 96 -6.75 -7.89 -11.19
N GLN A 97 -5.61 -8.54 -11.39
CA GLN A 97 -5.08 -8.74 -12.73
C GLN A 97 -6.11 -9.40 -13.65
N LYS A 98 -6.73 -10.51 -13.23
CA LYS A 98 -7.73 -11.21 -14.06
C LYS A 98 -9.00 -10.37 -14.28
N VAL A 99 -9.46 -9.66 -13.26
CA VAL A 99 -10.62 -8.75 -13.35
C VAL A 99 -10.37 -7.65 -14.37
N LEU A 100 -9.20 -7.01 -14.33
CA LEU A 100 -8.86 -5.88 -15.19
C LEU A 100 -8.59 -6.27 -16.66
N HIS A 101 -8.38 -7.56 -16.95
CA HIS A 101 -8.28 -8.08 -18.32
C HIS A 101 -9.64 -8.56 -18.87
N THR A 102 -10.72 -8.53 -18.06
CA THR A 102 -12.07 -8.92 -18.48
C THR A 102 -12.90 -7.69 -18.79
N THR A 103 -13.22 -7.45 -20.06
CA THR A 103 -13.96 -6.24 -20.52
C THR A 103 -15.31 -6.04 -19.83
N VAL A 104 -16.09 -7.12 -19.61
CA VAL A 104 -17.37 -7.05 -18.89
C VAL A 104 -17.20 -6.57 -17.44
N CYS A 105 -16.07 -6.86 -16.81
CA CYS A 105 -15.77 -6.38 -15.46
C CYS A 105 -15.44 -4.89 -15.47
N LEU A 106 -14.77 -4.40 -16.51
CA LEU A 106 -14.40 -2.98 -16.67
C LEU A 106 -15.60 -2.06 -16.93
N SER A 107 -16.79 -2.58 -17.23
CA SER A 107 -18.00 -1.75 -17.31
C SER A 107 -18.69 -1.54 -15.96
N ASP A 108 -18.27 -2.22 -14.90
CA ASP A 108 -18.90 -2.12 -13.58
C ASP A 108 -18.38 -0.89 -12.81
N SER A 109 -19.24 0.11 -12.59
CA SER A 109 -18.88 1.33 -11.87
C SER A 109 -18.45 1.07 -10.42
N GLN A 110 -18.89 -0.03 -9.79
CA GLN A 110 -18.45 -0.41 -8.45
C GLN A 110 -16.97 -0.79 -8.43
N LEU A 111 -16.45 -1.41 -9.51
CA LEU A 111 -15.02 -1.70 -9.66
C LEU A 111 -14.21 -0.41 -9.74
N HIS A 112 -14.70 0.57 -10.50
CA HIS A 112 -14.04 1.88 -10.62
C HIS A 112 -14.02 2.62 -9.29
N LEU A 113 -15.15 2.70 -8.59
CA LEU A 113 -15.20 3.33 -7.26
C LEU A 113 -14.31 2.59 -6.24
N PHE A 114 -14.26 1.26 -6.31
CA PHE A 114 -13.41 0.44 -5.44
C PHE A 114 -11.91 0.74 -5.64
N LEU A 115 -11.46 0.89 -6.89
CA LEU A 115 -10.05 1.07 -7.25
C LEU A 115 -9.59 2.54 -7.25
N GLN A 116 -10.50 3.48 -7.44
CA GLN A 116 -10.17 4.89 -7.71
C GLN A 116 -10.71 5.86 -6.65
N THR A 117 -11.33 5.34 -5.58
CA THR A 117 -11.77 6.13 -4.42
C THR A 117 -11.54 5.37 -3.12
N GLN A 118 -11.54 6.08 -2.00
CA GLN A 118 -11.59 5.50 -0.65
C GLN A 118 -13.03 5.45 -0.08
N LEU A 119 -14.07 5.46 -0.93
CA LEU A 119 -15.45 5.41 -0.46
C LEU A 119 -15.73 4.09 0.29
N PRO A 120 -16.41 4.12 1.45
CA PRO A 120 -16.94 2.92 2.09
C PRO A 120 -17.94 2.20 1.18
N ILE A 121 -18.07 0.88 1.34
CA ILE A 121 -18.97 0.05 0.52
C ILE A 121 -20.39 0.61 0.43
N GLY A 122 -20.98 1.06 1.56
CA GLY A 122 -22.33 1.64 1.55
C GLY A 122 -22.44 2.83 0.60
N HIS A 123 -21.48 3.75 0.65
CA HIS A 123 -21.45 4.90 -0.26
C HIS A 123 -21.17 4.51 -1.72
N ILE A 124 -20.42 3.43 -1.98
CA ILE A 124 -20.29 2.89 -3.34
C ILE A 124 -21.67 2.45 -3.86
N GLN A 125 -22.42 1.72 -3.05
CA GLN A 125 -23.75 1.23 -3.42
C GLN A 125 -24.74 2.39 -3.64
N ASP A 126 -24.76 3.36 -2.73
CA ASP A 126 -25.61 4.54 -2.85
C ASP A 126 -25.26 5.33 -4.13
N CYS A 127 -23.97 5.47 -4.44
CA CYS A 127 -23.52 6.21 -5.62
C CYS A 127 -23.96 5.55 -6.94
N VAL A 128 -23.80 4.22 -7.05
CA VAL A 128 -24.21 3.51 -8.28
C VAL A 128 -25.73 3.42 -8.44
N GLN A 129 -26.49 3.60 -7.36
CA GLN A 129 -27.95 3.69 -7.38
C GLN A 129 -28.47 5.11 -7.61
N GLY A 130 -27.60 6.11 -7.69
CA GLY A 130 -27.99 7.52 -7.83
C GLY A 130 -28.55 8.14 -6.54
N LEU A 131 -28.23 7.57 -5.38
CA LEU A 131 -28.68 8.05 -4.07
C LEU A 131 -27.69 9.03 -3.42
N THR A 132 -26.54 9.30 -4.05
CA THR A 132 -25.57 10.32 -3.61
C THR A 132 -25.74 11.64 -4.36
N PRO A 133 -25.34 12.78 -3.77
CA PRO A 133 -25.38 14.08 -4.45
C PRO A 133 -24.26 14.26 -5.49
N TYR A 134 -23.42 13.26 -5.71
CA TYR A 134 -22.31 13.26 -6.66
C TYR A 134 -22.37 12.01 -7.54
N THR A 135 -21.84 12.11 -8.77
CA THR A 135 -21.73 10.97 -9.69
C THR A 135 -20.50 10.12 -9.40
N VAL A 136 -20.41 8.96 -10.05
CA VAL A 136 -19.20 8.11 -10.03
C VAL A 136 -17.96 8.89 -10.47
N THR A 137 -18.08 9.67 -11.55
CA THR A 137 -16.98 10.48 -12.08
C THR A 137 -16.57 11.56 -11.09
N ASP A 138 -17.53 12.26 -10.49
CA ASP A 138 -17.25 13.31 -9.50
C ASP A 138 -16.52 12.74 -8.29
N ALA A 139 -16.95 11.57 -7.79
CA ALA A 139 -16.30 10.90 -6.67
C ALA A 139 -14.84 10.56 -6.98
N ILE A 140 -14.57 10.04 -8.18
CA ILE A 140 -13.21 9.67 -8.61
C ILE A 140 -12.33 10.91 -8.79
N LEU A 141 -12.84 11.94 -9.47
CA LEU A 141 -12.08 13.18 -9.69
C LEU A 141 -11.79 13.91 -8.38
N THR A 142 -12.78 13.97 -7.47
CA THR A 142 -12.61 14.55 -6.13
C THR A 142 -11.56 13.80 -5.32
N TYR A 143 -11.57 12.46 -5.38
CA TYR A 143 -10.55 11.68 -4.68
C TYR A 143 -9.16 11.91 -5.29
N ALA A 144 -9.04 11.90 -6.61
CA ALA A 144 -7.79 12.13 -7.32
C ALA A 144 -7.17 13.50 -7.03
N SER A 145 -7.99 14.55 -6.84
CA SER A 145 -7.53 15.90 -6.50
C SER A 145 -7.25 16.12 -5.01
N SER A 146 -7.72 15.23 -4.13
CA SER A 146 -7.69 15.44 -2.66
C SER A 146 -6.33 15.21 -1.97
N ASN A 147 -5.24 14.98 -2.72
CA ASN A 147 -3.93 14.50 -2.21
C ASN A 147 -3.95 13.20 -1.38
N ARG A 148 -5.12 12.64 -1.04
CA ARG A 148 -5.24 11.43 -0.21
C ARG A 148 -4.59 10.21 -0.87
N GLY A 149 -4.78 10.04 -2.17
CA GLY A 149 -4.10 8.99 -2.93
C GLY A 149 -2.58 9.19 -2.95
N PHE A 150 -2.11 10.43 -3.01
CA PHE A 150 -0.68 10.75 -2.97
C PHE A 150 -0.07 10.46 -1.59
N ALA A 151 -0.76 10.83 -0.50
CA ALA A 151 -0.34 10.50 0.85
C ALA A 151 -0.20 8.98 1.07
N GLN A 152 -1.19 8.20 0.60
CA GLN A 152 -1.11 6.73 0.64
C GLN A 152 0.02 6.17 -0.26
N ALA A 153 0.39 6.88 -1.33
CA ALA A 153 1.50 6.49 -2.19
C ALA A 153 2.85 6.72 -1.51
N GLN A 154 3.06 7.86 -0.85
CA GLN A 154 4.32 8.28 -0.23
C GLN A 154 4.68 7.61 1.10
N GLU A 155 3.72 7.01 1.80
CA GLU A 155 4.00 6.25 3.05
C GLU A 155 4.94 5.03 2.84
N GLU A 156 5.39 4.75 1.61
CA GLU A 156 6.48 3.81 1.29
C GLU A 156 7.87 4.47 1.29
N GLU A 157 8.01 5.73 0.88
CA GLU A 157 9.33 6.39 0.73
C GLU A 157 9.96 6.80 2.07
N SER A 158 9.14 7.23 3.04
CA SER A 158 9.64 7.68 4.34
C SER A 158 10.27 6.56 5.15
N VAL A 159 9.85 5.30 4.97
CA VAL A 159 10.44 4.14 5.66
C VAL A 159 11.81 3.80 5.08
N THR A 160 11.98 3.89 3.76
CA THR A 160 13.29 3.71 3.11
C THR A 160 14.26 4.84 3.45
N GLU A 161 13.79 6.08 3.54
CA GLU A 161 14.64 7.24 3.87
C GLU A 161 15.04 7.23 5.36
N HIS A 162 14.12 6.88 6.27
CA HIS A 162 14.44 6.69 7.71
C HIS A 162 15.37 5.50 7.95
N SER A 163 15.21 4.42 7.18
CA SER A 163 16.10 3.26 7.28
C SER A 163 17.50 3.61 6.78
N LEU A 164 17.62 4.31 5.65
CA LEU A 164 18.91 4.78 5.13
C LEU A 164 19.56 5.79 6.07
N THR A 165 18.85 6.78 6.59
CA THR A 165 19.40 7.72 7.59
C THR A 165 19.82 7.00 8.87
N PHE A 166 19.06 6.03 9.36
CA PHE A 166 19.47 5.20 10.49
C PHE A 166 20.74 4.40 10.19
N PHE A 167 20.88 3.84 8.98
CA PHE A 167 22.10 3.15 8.56
C PHE A 167 23.30 4.10 8.43
N TYR A 168 23.11 5.32 7.88
CA TYR A 168 24.17 6.34 7.78
C TYR A 168 24.60 6.86 9.16
N GLU A 169 23.66 7.18 10.05
CA GLU A 169 23.97 7.59 11.43
C GLU A 169 24.65 6.47 12.23
N SER A 170 24.27 5.22 12.00
CA SER A 170 24.91 4.05 12.62
C SER A 170 26.34 3.86 12.11
N MET A 171 26.56 4.05 10.81
CA MET A 171 27.89 3.99 10.18
C MET A 171 28.82 5.11 10.68
N GLU A 172 28.31 6.35 10.81
CA GLU A 172 29.06 7.46 11.41
C GLU A 172 29.43 7.23 12.88
N ARG A 173 28.56 6.54 13.65
CA ARG A 173 28.88 6.16 15.04
C ARG A 173 29.99 5.13 15.09
N TYR A 174 30.03 4.19 14.15
CA TYR A 174 31.10 3.19 14.05
C TYR A 174 32.45 3.83 13.68
N GLU A 175 32.45 4.79 12.75
CA GLU A 175 33.65 5.57 12.40
C GLU A 175 34.15 6.42 13.58
N ARG A 176 33.25 7.06 14.35
CA ARG A 176 33.63 7.79 15.58
C ARG A 176 34.24 6.88 16.64
N LEU A 177 33.70 5.67 16.81
CA LEU A 177 34.24 4.67 17.75
C LEU A 177 35.62 4.14 17.30
N GLU A 178 35.83 3.92 16.00
CA GLU A 178 37.13 3.58 15.40
C GLU A 178 38.18 4.69 15.63
N PHE A 179 37.81 5.96 15.45
CA PHE A 179 38.68 7.09 15.73
C PHE A 179 39.02 7.21 17.23
N GLN A 180 38.04 7.03 18.13
CA GLN A 180 38.28 7.03 19.57
C GLN A 180 39.13 5.84 20.03
N THR A 181 38.95 4.65 19.45
CA THR A 181 39.79 3.49 19.76
C THR A 181 41.22 3.69 19.28
N LYS A 182 41.45 4.28 18.10
CA LYS A 182 42.81 4.65 17.65
C LYS A 182 43.48 5.68 18.56
N VAL A 183 42.73 6.68 19.05
CA VAL A 183 43.23 7.67 20.02
C VAL A 183 43.57 7.02 21.37
N CYS A 184 42.74 6.11 21.87
CA CYS A 184 43.00 5.38 23.12
C CYS A 184 44.15 4.37 23.02
N VAL A 185 44.36 3.75 21.86
CA VAL A 185 45.47 2.80 21.65
C VAL A 185 46.82 3.54 21.57
N SER A 186 46.85 4.78 21.08
CA SER A 186 48.08 5.58 20.99
C SER A 186 48.60 6.10 22.34
N GLN A 187 47.81 6.07 23.43
CA GLN A 187 48.20 6.64 24.72
C GLN A 187 48.70 5.64 25.77
N ARG A 188 48.77 4.33 25.48
CA ARG A 188 49.28 3.30 26.42
C ARG A 188 50.73 2.88 26.15
N GLY A 189 51.60 3.82 25.82
CA GLY A 189 53.01 3.49 25.63
C GLY A 189 53.91 4.68 25.41
N GLN A 190 54.00 5.61 26.38
CA GLN A 190 55.23 6.36 26.65
C GLN A 190 55.09 7.20 27.93
N ARG A 191 56.15 7.17 28.75
CA ARG A 191 56.30 7.94 29.99
C ARG A 191 56.24 9.43 29.67
N LEU A 192 55.47 10.18 30.45
CA LEU A 192 55.66 11.62 30.57
C LEU A 192 56.02 11.93 32.02
N LEU A 193 57.29 12.29 32.18
CA LEU A 193 57.83 13.03 33.30
C LEU A 193 57.26 14.46 33.26
N SER A 194 56.91 14.96 34.45
CA SER A 194 56.94 16.34 34.95
C SER A 194 56.82 17.51 33.97
N CYS A 195 55.84 18.40 34.20
CA CYS A 195 56.08 19.80 34.60
C CYS A 195 54.78 20.54 34.96
N ASP A 196 54.76 20.99 36.21
CA ASP A 196 54.13 22.13 36.90
C ASP A 196 52.90 22.90 36.40
N LEU A 197 52.06 23.19 37.41
CA LEU A 197 51.04 24.24 37.52
C LEU A 197 51.60 25.65 37.25
N GLN A 198 50.84 26.46 36.50
CA GLN A 198 50.57 27.92 36.62
C GLN A 198 50.02 28.39 35.26
N LEU A 199 48.87 29.04 35.07
CA LEU A 199 47.90 29.78 35.89
C LEU A 199 46.49 29.47 35.36
#